data_AF-A0A6J2FQD6-F1
#
_entry.id   AF-A0A6J2FQD6-F1
#
_cell.length_a   1.000
_cell.length_b   1.000
_cell.length_c   1.000
_cell.angle_alpha   90.00
_cell.angle_beta   90.00
_cell.angle_gamma   90.00
#
_symmetry.space_group_name_H-M   'P 1'
#
loop_
_entity.id
_entity.type
_entity.pdbx_description
1 polymer ?
#
loop_
_entity_poly.entity_id
_entity_poly.type
_entity_poly.pdbx_seq_one_letter_code
_entity_poly.pdbx_strand_id
1 'polypeptide(L)'
;MMCGAPTASQPATAETQAIADQVKPQLEERENKKYATFKAVEFRSQVVAGMNYFIKVQVDDDEFVHLRVFRSLPHENKPVALSSYQTHKARHDELAYF
;
A
#
# COMPACT_ATOMS: atom_id res chain seq x y z
N MET A 1 0.96 0.21 -24.10
CA MET A 1 0.66 0.25 -22.65
C MET A 1 -0.83 0.53 -22.49
N MET A 2 -1.58 -0.29 -21.77
CA MET A 2 -2.98 0.01 -21.45
C MET A 2 -3.01 1.00 -20.28
N CYS A 3 -3.57 2.19 -20.49
CA CYS A 3 -3.76 3.16 -19.42
C CYS A 3 -4.60 2.54 -18.31
N GLY A 4 -4.16 2.66 -17.06
CA GLY A 4 -4.91 2.23 -15.89
C GLY A 4 -4.69 0.78 -15.42
N ALA A 5 -3.85 -0.03 -16.06
CA ALA A 5 -3.47 -1.33 -15.48
C ALA A 5 -2.31 -1.16 -14.46
N PRO A 6 -2.35 -1.82 -13.29
CA PRO A 6 -1.20 -1.85 -12.40
C PRO A 6 0.01 -2.53 -13.05
N THR A 7 1.21 -2.05 -12.74
CA THR A 7 2.49 -2.68 -13.11
C THR A 7 2.61 -4.09 -12.54
N ALA A 8 3.60 -4.86 -13.00
CA ALA A 8 3.95 -6.14 -12.35
C ALA A 8 4.45 -5.90 -10.91
N SER A 9 4.30 -6.91 -10.05
CA SER A 9 4.80 -6.86 -8.68
C SER A 9 6.31 -6.68 -8.64
N GLN A 10 6.75 -5.80 -7.76
CA GLN A 10 8.16 -5.47 -7.52
C GLN A 10 8.46 -5.54 -6.01
N PRO A 11 9.70 -5.87 -5.61
CA PRO A 11 10.11 -5.79 -4.21
C PRO A 11 9.96 -4.36 -3.67
N ALA A 12 9.51 -4.22 -2.42
CA ALA A 12 9.39 -2.92 -1.78
C ALA A 12 10.75 -2.20 -1.67
N THR A 13 10.74 -0.89 -1.87
CA THR A 13 11.91 -0.01 -1.70
C THR A 13 11.77 0.83 -0.44
N ALA A 14 12.80 1.62 -0.11
CA ALA A 14 12.73 2.60 0.97
C ALA A 14 11.61 3.64 0.75
N GLU A 15 11.34 4.02 -0.50
CA GLU A 15 10.21 4.91 -0.82
C GLU A 15 8.87 4.22 -0.54
N THR A 16 8.72 2.96 -0.96
CA THR A 16 7.51 2.16 -0.68
C THR A 16 7.25 2.06 0.82
N GLN A 17 8.29 1.78 1.61
CA GLN A 17 8.20 1.72 3.07
C GLN A 17 7.75 3.07 3.64
N ALA A 18 8.37 4.18 3.21
CA ALA A 18 7.99 5.52 3.66
C ALA A 18 6.53 5.89 3.31
N ILE A 19 5.99 5.42 2.17
CA ILE A 19 4.58 5.58 1.82
C ILE A 19 3.71 4.78 2.79
N ALA A 20 4.06 3.52 3.05
CA ALA A 20 3.32 2.65 3.98
C ALA A 20 3.29 3.26 5.39
N ASP A 21 4.43 3.74 5.89
CA ASP A 21 4.56 4.35 7.22
C ASP A 21 3.70 5.61 7.37
N GLN A 22 3.60 6.44 6.32
CA GLN A 22 2.74 7.63 6.33
C GLN A 22 1.24 7.30 6.47
N VAL A 23 0.80 6.15 5.96
CA VAL A 23 -0.60 5.73 6.04
C VAL A 23 -0.88 4.76 7.19
N LYS A 24 0.15 4.24 7.86
CA LYS A 24 0.01 3.35 9.01
C LYS A 24 -0.96 3.88 10.07
N PRO A 25 -0.91 5.17 10.49
CA PRO A 25 -1.86 5.69 11.47
C PRO A 25 -3.32 5.60 11.01
N GLN A 26 -3.58 5.81 9.71
CA GLN A 26 -4.92 5.72 9.13
C GLN A 26 -5.45 4.27 9.14
N LEU A 27 -4.58 3.29 8.93
CA LEU A 27 -4.94 1.88 9.05
C LEU A 27 -5.22 1.51 10.51
N GLU A 28 -4.34 1.90 11.43
CA GLU A 28 -4.47 1.61 12.86
C GLU A 28 -5.75 2.19 13.46
N GLU A 29 -6.14 3.39 13.02
CA GLU A 29 -7.39 4.03 13.41
C GLU A 29 -8.62 3.26 12.89
N ARG A 30 -8.61 2.85 11.61
CA ARG A 30 -9.74 2.11 11.01
C ARG A 30 -9.90 0.70 11.57
N GLU A 31 -8.80 0.03 11.89
CA GLU A 31 -8.80 -1.32 12.49
C GLU A 31 -8.90 -1.30 14.03
N ASN A 32 -8.84 -0.12 14.65
CA ASN A 32 -8.76 0.05 16.11
C ASN A 32 -7.69 -0.87 16.74
N LYS A 33 -6.54 -1.02 16.06
CA LYS A 33 -5.43 -1.92 16.41
C LYS A 33 -4.11 -1.22 16.13
N LYS A 34 -3.09 -1.49 16.96
CA LYS A 34 -1.71 -1.06 16.71
C LYS A 34 -0.89 -2.19 16.08
N TYR A 35 0.01 -1.84 15.17
CA TYR A 35 0.89 -2.82 14.52
C TYR A 35 2.35 -2.61 14.98
N ALA A 36 2.92 -3.59 15.69
CA ALA A 36 4.32 -3.54 16.11
C ALA A 36 5.27 -3.71 14.92
N THR A 37 4.98 -4.69 14.04
CA THR A 37 5.67 -4.88 12.77
C THR A 37 4.86 -4.21 11.66
N PHE A 38 5.55 -3.52 10.75
CA PHE A 38 4.90 -2.87 9.60
C PHE A 38 5.90 -2.74 8.44
N LYS A 39 6.24 -3.87 7.82
CA LYS A 39 7.30 -3.95 6.82
C LYS A 39 6.73 -4.13 5.43
N ALA A 40 6.91 -3.16 4.55
CA ALA A 40 6.59 -3.31 3.13
C ALA A 40 7.49 -4.38 2.51
N VAL A 41 6.90 -5.32 1.77
CA VAL A 41 7.62 -6.44 1.14
C VAL A 41 7.53 -6.40 -0.38
N GLU A 42 6.37 -6.03 -0.93
CA GLU A 42 6.12 -5.97 -2.37
C GLU A 42 5.19 -4.80 -2.69
N PHE A 43 5.28 -4.28 -3.89
CA PHE A 43 4.36 -3.24 -4.37
C PHE A 43 4.05 -3.37 -5.85
N ARG A 44 2.94 -2.74 -6.23
CA ARG A 44 2.58 -2.43 -7.62
C ARG A 44 2.17 -0.96 -7.70
N SER A 45 2.31 -0.37 -8.86
CA SER A 45 1.93 1.01 -9.13
C SER A 45 0.96 1.10 -10.29
N GLN A 46 0.04 2.07 -10.23
CA GLN A 46 -0.95 2.30 -11.28
C GLN A 46 -1.11 3.81 -11.48
N VAL A 47 -0.88 4.26 -12.71
CA VAL A 47 -1.08 5.67 -13.10
C VAL A 47 -2.57 5.93 -13.28
N VAL A 48 -3.06 7.01 -12.66
CA VAL A 48 -4.43 7.55 -12.76
C VAL A 48 -4.34 9.09 -12.88
N ALA A 49 -5.38 9.84 -12.48
CA ALA A 49 -5.26 11.26 -12.16
C ALA A 49 -4.48 11.45 -10.84
N GLY A 50 -3.22 11.00 -10.83
CA GLY A 50 -2.42 10.73 -9.63
C GLY A 50 -1.75 9.35 -9.75
N MET A 51 -1.35 8.77 -8.62
CA MET A 51 -0.77 7.43 -8.57
C MET A 51 -1.40 6.59 -7.46
N ASN A 52 -1.86 5.39 -7.81
CA ASN A 52 -2.16 4.35 -6.83
C ASN A 52 -0.93 3.49 -6.58
N TYR A 53 -0.63 3.24 -5.32
CA TYR A 53 0.33 2.24 -4.86
C TYR A 53 -0.45 1.12 -4.18
N PHE A 54 -0.28 -0.09 -4.68
CA PHE A 54 -0.68 -1.31 -3.96
C PHE A 54 0.56 -1.78 -3.22
N ILE A 55 0.47 -2.00 -1.92
CA ILE A 55 1.62 -2.35 -1.08
C ILE A 55 1.24 -3.55 -0.20
N LYS A 56 1.97 -4.65 -0.34
CA LYS A 56 1.91 -5.77 0.61
C LYS A 56 2.81 -5.45 1.79
N VAL A 57 2.25 -5.45 2.98
CA VAL A 57 2.93 -5.12 4.23
C VAL A 57 2.83 -6.30 5.19
N GLN A 58 3.96 -6.79 5.67
CA GLN A 58 4.04 -7.76 6.75
C GLN A 58 3.73 -7.05 8.07
N VAL A 59 2.77 -7.59 8.81
CA VAL A 59 2.34 -7.03 10.11
C VAL A 59 2.56 -7.99 11.29
N ASP A 60 2.79 -9.26 11.00
CA ASP A 60 3.25 -10.31 11.92
C ASP A 60 4.06 -11.36 11.12
N ASP A 61 4.51 -12.45 11.74
CA ASP A 61 5.32 -13.49 11.09
C ASP A 61 4.63 -14.07 9.85
N ASP A 62 3.34 -14.41 9.97
CA ASP A 62 2.52 -14.98 8.89
C ASP A 62 1.30 -14.12 8.50
N GLU A 63 1.15 -12.92 9.09
CA GLU A 63 0.05 -12.00 8.78
C GLU A 63 0.51 -10.82 7.94
N PHE A 64 -0.23 -10.56 6.85
CA PHE A 64 0.00 -9.47 5.93
C PHE A 64 -1.26 -8.63 5.76
N VAL A 65 -1.04 -7.37 5.38
CA VAL A 65 -2.09 -6.46 4.91
C VAL A 65 -1.73 -5.96 3.52
N HIS A 66 -2.72 -5.84 2.65
CA HIS A 66 -2.56 -5.17 1.35
C HIS A 66 -3.14 -3.78 1.46
N LEU A 67 -2.33 -2.75 1.19
CA LEU A 67 -2.74 -1.35 1.22
C LEU A 67 -2.93 -0.85 -0.20
N ARG A 68 -3.96 -0.03 -0.42
CA ARG A 68 -4.09 0.82 -1.59
C ARG A 68 -3.95 2.27 -1.15
N VAL A 69 -2.83 2.88 -1.52
CA VAL A 69 -2.48 4.25 -1.17
C VAL A 69 -2.56 5.13 -2.39
N PHE A 70 -3.24 6.27 -2.27
CA PHE A 70 -3.31 7.26 -3.32
C PHE A 70 -2.34 8.40 -3.06
N ARG A 71 -1.51 8.70 -4.06
CA ARG A 71 -0.66 9.89 -4.13
C ARG A 71 -1.26 10.84 -5.15
N SER A 72 -1.64 12.03 -4.68
CA SER A 72 -2.18 13.10 -5.52
C SER A 72 -1.12 13.63 -6.49
N LEU A 73 -1.53 14.41 -7.50
CA LEU A 73 -0.58 15.00 -8.43
C LEU A 73 0.34 16.02 -7.72
N PRO A 74 1.60 16.21 -8.17
CA PRO A 74 2.56 17.06 -7.48
C PRO A 74 2.09 18.50 -7.20
N HIS A 75 1.28 19.08 -8.10
CA HIS A 75 0.77 20.45 -7.94
C HIS A 75 -0.36 20.58 -6.91
N GLU A 76 -0.97 19.47 -6.48
CA GLU A 76 -2.06 19.50 -5.50
C GLU A 76 -1.53 19.61 -4.06
N ASN A 77 -0.24 19.31 -3.81
CA ASN A 77 0.39 19.38 -2.49
C ASN A 77 -0.40 18.65 -1.37
N LYS A 78 -1.10 17.57 -1.72
CA LYS A 78 -1.85 16.75 -0.75
C LYS A 78 -0.97 15.62 -0.21
N PRO A 79 -1.15 15.24 1.07
CA PRO A 79 -0.49 14.06 1.62
C PRO A 79 -0.99 12.79 0.92
N VAL A 80 -0.22 11.71 1.04
CA VAL A 80 -0.69 10.37 0.63
C VAL A 80 -1.84 9.94 1.55
N ALA A 81 -2.81 9.22 0.98
CA ALA A 81 -4.01 8.80 1.71
C ALA A 81 -4.25 7.30 1.53
N LEU A 82 -4.65 6.62 2.61
CA LEU A 82 -5.10 5.24 2.56
C LEU A 82 -6.49 5.19 1.90
N SER A 83 -6.54 4.76 0.65
CA SER A 83 -7.79 4.65 -0.10
C SER A 83 -8.58 3.41 0.30
N SER A 84 -7.92 2.26 0.34
CA SER A 84 -8.51 0.97 0.69
C SER A 84 -7.46 0.04 1.27
N TYR A 85 -7.87 -1.05 1.91
CA TYR A 85 -6.97 -2.07 2.41
C TYR A 85 -7.67 -3.44 2.53
N GLN A 86 -6.87 -4.49 2.61
CA GLN A 86 -7.33 -5.85 2.91
C GLN A 86 -6.48 -6.41 4.04
N THR A 87 -7.12 -7.01 5.05
CA THR A 87 -6.46 -7.66 6.19
C THR A 87 -6.43 -9.18 6.04
N HIS A 88 -5.77 -9.85 6.99
CA HIS A 88 -5.67 -11.32 7.06
C HIS A 88 -5.16 -11.96 5.78
N LYS A 89 -4.17 -11.33 5.15
CA LYS A 89 -3.49 -11.87 3.97
C LYS A 89 -2.32 -12.75 4.39
N ALA A 90 -2.04 -13.75 3.56
CA ALA A 90 -0.86 -14.58 3.67
C ALA A 90 0.27 -14.07 2.77
N ARG A 91 1.51 -14.51 3.07
CA ARG A 91 2.70 -14.16 2.29
C ARG A 91 2.54 -14.39 0.78
N HIS A 92 1.88 -15.49 0.42
CA HIS A 92 1.71 -15.95 -0.96
C HIS A 92 0.50 -15.35 -1.68
N ASP A 93 -0.34 -14.56 -0.98
CA ASP A 93 -1.48 -13.92 -1.62
C ASP A 93 -1.01 -12.90 -2.66
N GLU A 94 -1.60 -12.94 -3.85
CA GLU A 94 -1.25 -12.00 -4.90
C GLU A 94 -1.68 -10.59 -4.53
N LEU A 95 -0.79 -9.62 -4.78
CA LEU A 95 -1.12 -8.21 -4.70
C LEU A 95 -1.89 -7.78 -5.97
N ALA A 96 -3.20 -8.04 -5.99
CA ALA A 96 -4.10 -7.66 -7.08
C ALA A 96 -4.74 -6.27 -6.85
N TYR A 97 -5.50 -5.78 -7.83
CA TYR A 97 -6.32 -4.58 -7.70
C TYR A 97 -7.53 -4.84 -6.78
N PHE A 98 -7.88 -3.86 -5.94
CA PHE A 98 -9.07 -3.85 -5.06
C PHE A 98 -9.50 -2.42 -4.70
#